data_AF-A0A1Y1M2F2-F1
#
_entry.id   AF-A0A1Y1M2F2-F1
#
_cell.length_a   1.000
_cell.length_b   1.000
_cell.length_c   1.000
_cell.angle_alpha   90.00
_cell.angle_beta   90.00
_cell.angle_gamma   90.00
#
_symmetry.space_group_name_H-M   'P 1'
#
loop_
_entity.id
_entity.type
_entity.pdbx_description
1 polymer ?
#
loop_
_entity_poly.entity_id
_entity_poly.type
_entity_poly.pdbx_seq_one_letter_code
_entity_poly.pdbx_strand_id
1 'polypeptide(L)'
;NSALNIPNVQIQETDIVIVSVPSYISELEKLINSTSKRIQANYVMWRAIASSVPYLTEALRQRELQYTKFLNGRTERVPRWKECTDLVTQSLSVAVGALYVRKYFPKGAKEKATEIISDIKAEFIDILKGVDWMDNVTRSHALEKANAMVPHVAYPDELLSDKEIEGVFEGVS
;
A
#
# COMPACT_ATOMS: atom_id res chain seq x y z
N ASN A 1 -13.74 -10.14 21.07
CA ASN A 1 -13.33 -10.49 19.70
C ASN A 1 -14.01 -9.55 18.71
N SER A 2 -13.58 -8.28 18.71
CA SER A 2 -14.15 -7.20 17.88
C SER A 2 -13.28 -6.88 16.64
N ALA A 3 -12.12 -7.53 16.51
CA ALA A 3 -11.14 -7.30 15.44
C ALA A 3 -11.58 -7.74 14.04
N LEU A 4 -12.72 -8.45 13.93
CA LEU A 4 -13.36 -8.82 12.67
C LEU A 4 -14.78 -8.29 12.67
N ASN A 5 -14.94 -6.98 12.81
CA ASN A 5 -16.20 -6.32 12.51
C ASN A 5 -16.36 -6.30 10.97
N ILE A 6 -16.59 -7.48 10.40
CA ILE A 6 -16.92 -7.63 8.98
C ILE A 6 -18.29 -6.95 8.85
N PRO A 7 -18.41 -5.81 8.15
CA PRO A 7 -19.72 -5.23 7.91
C PRO A 7 -20.60 -6.33 7.29
N ASN A 8 -21.88 -6.39 7.66
CA ASN A 8 -22.82 -7.40 7.17
C ASN A 8 -23.13 -7.14 5.68
N VAL A 9 -22.11 -7.31 4.84
CA VAL A 9 -22.13 -7.09 3.40
C VAL A 9 -22.60 -8.39 2.79
N GLN A 10 -23.81 -8.34 2.24
CA GLN A 10 -24.39 -9.44 1.48
C GLN A 10 -23.98 -9.25 0.02
N ILE A 11 -23.19 -10.19 -0.50
CA ILE A 11 -22.74 -10.18 -1.89
C ILE A 11 -23.85 -10.77 -2.76
N GLN A 12 -24.23 -10.05 -3.81
CA GLN A 12 -25.25 -10.47 -4.79
C GLN A 12 -24.58 -10.88 -6.11
N GLU A 13 -25.27 -11.68 -6.92
CA GLU A 13 -24.78 -12.08 -8.24
C GLU A 13 -24.57 -10.90 -9.20
N THR A 14 -25.28 -9.78 -8.96
CA THR A 14 -25.17 -8.53 -9.74
C THR A 14 -24.01 -7.64 -9.29
N ASP A 15 -23.26 -8.03 -8.26
CA ASP A 15 -22.14 -7.24 -7.77
C ASP A 15 -20.99 -7.21 -8.78
N ILE A 16 -20.45 -6.02 -9.00
CA ILE A 16 -19.39 -5.82 -9.98
C ILE A 16 -18.04 -6.19 -9.34
N VAL A 17 -17.35 -7.16 -9.96
CA VAL A 17 -16.00 -7.57 -9.57
C VAL A 17 -15.01 -7.22 -10.69
N ILE A 18 -14.00 -6.41 -10.38
CA ILE A 18 -12.94 -6.04 -11.32
C ILE A 18 -11.87 -7.15 -11.33
N VAL A 19 -11.76 -7.89 -12.43
CA VAL A 19 -10.75 -8.95 -12.61
C VAL A 19 -9.57 -8.41 -13.43
N SER A 20 -8.45 -8.13 -12.77
CA SER A 20 -7.27 -7.51 -13.43
C SER A 20 -6.58 -8.42 -14.45
N VAL A 21 -6.56 -9.74 -14.20
CA VAL A 21 -5.95 -10.73 -15.10
C VAL A 21 -6.94 -11.89 -15.32
N PRO A 22 -7.88 -11.77 -16.27
CA PRO A 22 -8.93 -12.77 -16.45
C PRO A 22 -8.41 -14.18 -16.73
N SER A 23 -7.33 -14.30 -17.51
CA SER A 23 -6.71 -15.59 -17.85
C SER A 23 -6.13 -16.33 -16.65
N TYR A 24 -5.68 -15.60 -15.63
CA TYR A 24 -5.17 -16.22 -14.40
C TYR A 24 -6.26 -17.05 -13.71
N ILE A 25 -7.49 -16.52 -13.62
CA ILE A 25 -8.59 -17.22 -12.94
C ILE A 25 -8.98 -18.49 -13.70
N SER A 26 -9.07 -18.43 -15.02
CA SER A 26 -9.41 -19.60 -15.84
C SER A 26 -8.34 -20.69 -15.79
N GLU A 27 -7.05 -20.32 -15.80
CA GLU A 27 -5.97 -21.30 -15.70
C GLU A 27 -5.81 -21.84 -14.27
N LEU A 28 -6.07 -21.01 -13.25
CA LEU A 28 -6.07 -21.43 -11.85
C LEU A 28 -7.17 -22.47 -11.60
N GLU A 29 -8.37 -22.29 -12.16
CA GLU A 29 -9.45 -23.27 -12.05
C GLU A 29 -9.01 -24.65 -12.59
N LYS A 30 -8.41 -24.68 -13.78
CA LYS A 30 -7.86 -25.91 -14.38
C LYS A 30 -6.80 -26.54 -13.49
N LEU A 31 -5.89 -25.73 -12.93
CA LEU A 31 -4.83 -26.21 -12.05
C LEU A 31 -5.40 -26.79 -10.74
N ILE A 32 -6.37 -26.12 -10.13
CA ILE A 32 -7.03 -26.61 -8.90
C ILE A 32 -7.77 -27.92 -9.16
N ASN A 33 -8.43 -28.06 -10.31
CA ASN A 33 -9.17 -29.28 -10.65
C ASN A 33 -8.24 -30.46 -10.95
N SER A 34 -7.04 -30.21 -11.51
CA SER A 34 -6.05 -31.25 -11.84
C SER A 34 -5.07 -31.57 -10.71
N THR A 35 -5.00 -30.75 -9.66
CA THR A 35 -4.05 -30.94 -8.53
C THR A 35 -4.71 -31.66 -7.36
N SER A 36 -4.05 -32.65 -6.76
CA SER A 36 -4.60 -33.35 -5.59
C SER A 36 -4.87 -32.40 -4.40
N LYS A 37 -5.95 -32.64 -3.65
CA LYS A 37 -6.33 -31.82 -2.48
C LYS A 37 -5.21 -31.71 -1.43
N ARG A 38 -4.41 -32.78 -1.25
CA ARG A 38 -3.25 -32.76 -0.35
C ARG A 38 -2.19 -31.74 -0.79
N ILE A 39 -1.88 -31.66 -2.09
CA ILE A 39 -0.91 -30.67 -2.61
C ILE A 39 -1.46 -29.26 -2.44
N GLN A 40 -2.74 -29.03 -2.73
CA GLN A 40 -3.39 -27.73 -2.51
C GLN A 40 -3.30 -27.30 -1.04
N ALA A 41 -3.66 -28.20 -0.12
CA ALA A 41 -3.59 -27.94 1.32
C ALA A 41 -2.15 -27.66 1.78
N ASN A 42 -1.18 -28.47 1.36
CA ASN A 42 0.23 -28.25 1.68
C ASN A 42 0.74 -26.90 1.16
N TYR A 43 0.33 -26.49 -0.05
CA TYR A 43 0.71 -25.20 -0.61
C TYR A 43 0.14 -24.05 0.22
N VAL A 44 -1.17 -24.04 0.51
CA VAL A 44 -1.80 -23.00 1.32
C VAL A 44 -1.18 -22.92 2.72
N MET A 45 -0.96 -24.08 3.35
CA MET A 45 -0.31 -24.17 4.65
C MET A 45 1.13 -23.64 4.61
N TRP A 46 1.90 -24.00 3.58
CA TRP A 46 3.25 -23.49 3.40
C TRP A 46 3.26 -21.97 3.24
N ARG A 47 2.31 -21.38 2.48
CA ARG A 47 2.20 -19.92 2.33
C ARG A 47 1.96 -19.23 3.67
N ALA A 48 1.09 -19.79 4.53
CA ALA A 48 0.81 -19.27 5.87
C ALA A 48 2.02 -19.42 6.82
N ILE A 49 2.72 -20.56 6.76
CA ILE A 49 3.95 -20.77 7.54
C ILE A 49 5.01 -19.76 7.10
N ALA A 50 5.27 -19.65 5.79
CA ALA A 50 6.28 -18.76 5.23
C ALA A 50 6.03 -17.29 5.62
N SER A 51 4.78 -16.82 5.60
CA SER A 51 4.43 -15.46 6.05
C SER A 51 4.59 -15.26 7.56
N SER A 52 4.58 -16.35 8.35
CA SER A 52 4.72 -16.30 9.80
C SER A 52 6.17 -16.38 10.27
N VAL A 53 7.09 -16.93 9.46
CA VAL A 53 8.51 -17.12 9.82
C VAL A 53 9.18 -15.90 10.47
N PRO A 54 8.96 -14.64 10.01
CA PRO A 54 9.57 -13.47 10.64
C PRO A 54 9.27 -13.30 12.13
N TYR A 55 8.19 -13.91 12.62
CA TYR A 55 7.70 -13.83 14.01
C TYR A 55 8.01 -15.08 14.84
N LEU A 56 8.62 -16.10 14.26
CA LEU A 56 8.91 -17.36 14.93
C LEU A 56 10.31 -17.37 15.57
N THR A 57 10.75 -18.56 15.98
CA THR A 57 12.04 -18.77 16.63
C THR A 57 13.22 -18.38 15.74
N GLU A 58 14.35 -18.07 16.35
CA GLU A 58 15.57 -17.72 15.63
C GLU A 58 16.02 -18.83 14.66
N ALA A 59 15.85 -20.10 15.04
CA ALA A 59 16.18 -21.23 14.18
C ALA A 59 15.41 -21.20 12.84
N LEU A 60 14.12 -20.82 12.86
CA LEU A 60 13.31 -20.72 11.63
C LEU A 60 13.68 -19.47 10.82
N ARG A 61 13.94 -18.36 11.49
CA ARG A 61 14.39 -17.11 10.85
C ARG A 61 15.76 -17.29 10.17
N GLN A 62 16.66 -18.09 10.73
CA GLN A 62 17.94 -18.42 10.09
C GLN A 62 17.77 -19.32 8.85
N ARG A 63 16.79 -20.23 8.84
CA ARG A 63 16.46 -21.01 7.63
C ARG A 63 15.94 -20.12 6.52
N GLU A 64 15.09 -19.14 6.86
CA GLU A 64 14.61 -18.13 5.90
C GLU A 64 15.75 -17.28 5.36
N LEU A 65 16.71 -16.87 6.20
CA LEU A 65 17.91 -16.17 5.73
C LEU A 65 18.72 -17.00 4.74
N GLN A 66 18.92 -18.30 4.98
CA GLN A 66 19.64 -19.17 4.04
C GLN A 66 18.94 -19.24 2.68
N TYR A 67 17.61 -19.37 2.68
CA TYR A 67 16.81 -19.35 1.45
C TYR A 67 16.91 -18.01 0.72
N THR A 68 16.75 -16.90 1.43
CA THR A 68 16.82 -15.55 0.85
C THR A 68 18.23 -15.25 0.33
N LYS A 69 19.28 -15.69 1.04
CA LYS A 69 20.68 -15.60 0.58
C LYS A 69 20.88 -16.27 -0.77
N PHE A 70 20.28 -17.44 -0.98
CA PHE A 70 20.34 -18.13 -2.28
C PHE A 70 19.59 -17.35 -3.37
N LEU A 71 18.41 -16.81 -3.07
CA LEU A 71 17.58 -16.11 -4.05
C LEU A 71 18.14 -14.76 -4.50
N ASN A 72 18.67 -13.96 -3.57
CA ASN A 72 19.02 -12.56 -3.86
C ASN A 72 20.34 -12.10 -3.20
N GLY A 73 21.14 -13.03 -2.67
CA GLY A 73 22.46 -12.72 -2.12
C GLY A 73 22.46 -12.08 -0.72
N ARG A 74 21.30 -11.87 -0.10
CA ARG A 74 21.21 -11.26 1.24
C ARG A 74 21.93 -12.10 2.29
N THR A 75 23.00 -11.56 2.87
CA THR A 75 23.85 -12.26 3.83
C THR A 75 23.40 -12.13 5.28
N GLU A 76 22.65 -11.08 5.61
CA GLU A 76 22.23 -10.78 6.98
C GLU A 76 20.80 -10.20 7.05
N ARG A 77 20.18 -10.37 8.21
CA ARG A 77 18.87 -9.78 8.53
C ARG A 77 19.11 -8.38 9.10
N VAL A 78 18.15 -7.46 8.88
CA VAL A 78 18.29 -6.12 9.47
C VAL A 78 18.24 -6.21 10.99
N PRO A 79 18.85 -5.27 11.73
CA PRO A 79 18.81 -5.27 13.18
C PRO A 79 17.37 -5.36 13.71
N ARG A 80 17.16 -6.08 14.82
CA ARG A 80 15.82 -6.36 15.35
C ARG A 80 14.98 -5.11 15.59
N TRP A 81 15.60 -4.04 16.11
CA TRP A 81 14.90 -2.78 16.32
C TRP A 81 14.30 -2.23 15.02
N LYS A 82 15.01 -2.37 13.90
CA LYS A 82 14.56 -1.90 12.59
C LYS A 82 13.41 -2.76 12.06
N GLU A 83 13.50 -4.09 12.21
CA GLU A 83 12.36 -4.96 11.86
C GLU A 83 11.09 -4.58 12.64
N CYS A 84 11.24 -4.30 13.94
CA CYS A 84 10.12 -3.88 14.79
C CYS A 84 9.59 -2.51 14.37
N THR A 85 10.46 -1.55 14.06
CA THR A 85 10.06 -0.24 13.55
C THR A 85 9.32 -0.36 12.22
N ASP A 86 9.82 -1.17 11.29
CA ASP A 86 9.22 -1.38 9.98
C ASP A 86 7.84 -2.05 10.11
N LEU A 87 7.70 -3.03 11.01
CA LEU A 87 6.43 -3.68 11.32
C LEU A 87 5.40 -2.68 11.87
N VAL A 88 5.78 -1.91 12.89
CA VAL A 88 4.89 -0.90 13.49
C VAL A 88 4.53 0.19 12.48
N THR A 89 5.47 0.59 11.63
CA THR A 89 5.22 1.57 10.55
C THR A 89 4.22 1.04 9.52
N GLN A 90 4.26 -0.26 9.20
CA GLN A 90 3.30 -0.87 8.27
C GLN A 90 1.93 -1.08 8.91
N SER A 91 1.87 -1.56 10.15
CA SER A 91 0.61 -1.90 10.83
C SER A 91 -0.09 -0.68 11.42
N LEU A 92 0.67 0.33 11.87
CA LEU A 92 0.18 1.52 12.57
C LEU A 92 0.67 2.81 11.87
N SER A 93 0.61 2.82 10.54
CA SER A 93 1.15 3.90 9.70
C SER A 93 0.62 5.29 10.07
N VAL A 94 -0.66 5.41 10.41
CA VAL A 94 -1.31 6.65 10.86
C VAL A 94 -0.66 7.17 12.16
N ALA A 95 -0.54 6.32 13.18
CA ALA A 95 0.05 6.71 14.46
C ALA A 95 1.54 7.06 14.33
N VAL A 96 2.32 6.24 13.62
CA VAL A 96 3.75 6.51 13.39
C VAL A 96 3.93 7.78 12.56
N GLY A 97 3.09 8.00 11.56
CA GLY A 97 3.08 9.21 10.74
C GLY A 97 2.82 10.46 11.58
N ALA A 98 1.82 10.45 12.45
CA ALA A 98 1.54 11.55 13.36
C ALA A 98 2.73 11.87 14.29
N LEU A 99 3.35 10.83 14.89
CA LEU A 99 4.55 11.00 15.72
C LEU A 99 5.71 11.61 14.93
N TYR A 100 5.93 11.15 13.71
CA TYR A 100 6.98 11.67 12.85
C TYR A 100 6.74 13.13 12.49
N VAL A 101 5.53 13.47 12.05
CA VAL A 101 5.14 14.83 11.66
C VAL A 101 5.35 15.80 12.82
N ARG A 102 4.82 15.47 14.00
CA ARG A 102 4.90 16.32 15.19
C ARG A 102 6.33 16.59 15.65
N LYS A 103 7.23 15.62 15.47
CA LYS A 103 8.59 15.69 16.02
C LYS A 103 9.63 16.18 15.02
N TYR A 104 9.51 15.81 13.75
CA TYR A 104 10.58 15.98 12.78
C TYR A 104 10.18 16.79 11.55
N PHE A 105 8.88 17.00 11.27
CA PHE A 105 8.49 17.73 10.08
C PHE A 105 8.66 19.25 10.28
N PRO A 106 9.48 19.94 9.45
CA PRO A 106 9.75 21.35 9.66
C PRO A 106 8.53 22.24 9.42
N LYS A 107 8.34 23.24 10.27
CA LYS A 107 7.32 24.30 10.07
C LYS A 107 7.61 25.04 8.76
N GLY A 108 6.58 25.29 7.94
CA GLY A 108 6.73 25.99 6.66
C GLY A 108 7.10 25.08 5.48
N ALA A 109 7.48 23.81 5.71
CA ALA A 109 7.88 22.92 4.62
C ALA A 109 6.69 22.43 3.78
N LYS A 110 5.52 22.24 4.39
CA LYS A 110 4.29 21.84 3.69
C LYS A 110 3.82 22.96 2.76
N GLU A 111 3.91 24.20 3.22
CA GLU A 111 3.52 25.40 2.48
C GLU A 111 4.45 25.62 1.28
N LYS A 112 5.76 25.55 1.48
CA LYS A 112 6.75 25.65 0.39
C LYS A 112 6.59 24.54 -0.65
N ALA A 113 6.35 23.30 -0.22
CA ALA A 113 6.12 22.19 -1.15
C ALA A 113 4.81 22.38 -1.94
N THR A 114 3.78 22.92 -1.30
CA THR A 114 2.50 23.25 -1.96
C THR A 114 2.69 24.31 -3.04
N GLU A 115 3.46 25.36 -2.76
CA GLU A 115 3.82 26.40 -3.73
C GLU A 115 4.52 25.80 -4.95
N ILE A 116 5.58 25.00 -4.74
CA ILE A 116 6.31 24.33 -5.82
C ILE A 116 5.39 23.45 -6.68
N ILE A 117 4.48 22.69 -6.06
CA ILE A 117 3.54 21.83 -6.80
C ILE A 117 2.55 22.66 -7.62
N SER A 118 2.10 23.79 -7.07
CA SER A 118 1.24 24.74 -7.79
C SER A 118 1.94 25.31 -9.01
N ASP A 119 3.20 25.72 -8.87
CA ASP A 119 4.00 26.28 -9.97
C ASP A 119 4.25 25.24 -11.06
N ILE A 120 4.59 24.00 -10.68
CA ILE A 120 4.77 22.89 -11.62
C ILE A 120 3.46 22.59 -12.37
N LYS A 121 2.32 22.61 -11.67
CA LYS A 121 1.00 22.39 -12.29
C LYS A 121 0.67 23.51 -13.29
N ALA A 122 0.96 24.76 -12.95
CA ALA A 122 0.75 25.91 -13.83
C ALA A 122 1.60 25.79 -15.11
N GLU A 123 2.90 25.52 -14.95
CA GLU A 123 3.81 25.34 -16.09
C GLU A 123 3.39 24.15 -16.96
N PHE A 124 2.97 23.05 -16.36
CA PHE A 124 2.45 21.89 -17.09
C PHE A 124 1.21 22.23 -17.92
N ILE A 125 0.30 23.05 -17.39
CA ILE A 125 -0.87 23.54 -18.11
C ILE A 125 -0.46 24.40 -19.31
N ASP A 126 0.56 25.26 -19.14
CA ASP A 126 1.05 26.11 -20.23
C ASP A 126 1.75 25.31 -21.33
N ILE A 127 2.53 24.29 -20.95
CA ILE A 127 3.09 23.30 -21.90
C ILE A 127 1.95 22.61 -22.66
N LEU A 128 0.92 22.12 -21.96
CA LEU A 128 -0.23 21.48 -22.60
C LEU A 128 -0.95 22.39 -23.60
N LYS A 129 -0.90 23.72 -23.46
CA LYS A 129 -1.48 24.65 -24.44
C LYS A 129 -0.62 24.79 -25.71
N GLY A 130 0.70 24.59 -25.60
CA GLY A 130 1.66 24.87 -26.68
C GLY A 130 2.19 23.64 -27.43
N VAL A 131 1.95 22.41 -26.98
CA VAL A 131 2.48 21.21 -27.65
C VAL A 131 1.84 20.95 -29.02
N ASP A 132 2.63 20.75 -30.07
CA ASP A 132 2.12 20.56 -31.44
C ASP A 132 1.67 19.13 -31.76
N TRP A 133 2.10 18.15 -30.97
CA TRP A 133 1.80 16.74 -31.19
C TRP A 133 0.38 16.33 -30.76
N MET A 134 -0.33 17.21 -30.05
CA MET A 134 -1.64 16.92 -29.46
C MET A 134 -2.75 17.67 -30.19
N ASP A 135 -3.76 16.94 -30.66
CA ASP A 135 -4.96 17.53 -31.26
C ASP A 135 -5.80 18.32 -30.22
N ASN A 136 -6.73 19.15 -30.71
CA ASN A 136 -7.52 20.03 -29.84
C ASN A 136 -8.44 19.28 -28.86
N VAL A 137 -8.97 18.12 -29.25
CA VAL A 137 -9.87 17.35 -28.38
C VAL A 137 -9.08 16.72 -27.24
N THR A 138 -7.97 16.06 -27.57
CA THR A 138 -7.04 15.48 -26.59
C THR A 138 -6.49 16.56 -25.66
N ARG A 139 -6.14 17.74 -26.19
CA ARG A 139 -5.69 18.90 -25.40
C ARG A 139 -6.74 19.36 -24.40
N SER A 140 -7.99 19.48 -24.81
CA SER A 140 -9.09 19.88 -23.92
C SER A 140 -9.23 18.92 -22.75
N HIS A 141 -9.24 17.61 -23.01
CA HIS A 141 -9.31 16.59 -21.95
C HIS A 141 -8.08 16.58 -21.04
N ALA A 142 -6.88 16.78 -21.60
CA ALA A 142 -5.65 16.86 -20.81
C ALA A 142 -5.67 18.07 -19.86
N LEU A 143 -6.14 19.22 -20.34
CA LEU A 143 -6.31 20.44 -19.53
C LEU A 143 -7.38 20.25 -18.45
N GLU A 144 -8.52 19.63 -18.78
CA GLU A 144 -9.56 19.30 -17.79
C GLU A 144 -9.00 18.41 -16.68
N LYS A 145 -8.30 17.33 -17.04
CA LYS A 145 -7.66 16.42 -16.09
C LYS A 145 -6.62 17.15 -15.23
N ALA A 146 -5.76 17.96 -15.84
CA ALA A 146 -4.74 18.72 -15.13
C ALA A 146 -5.39 19.67 -14.10
N ASN A 147 -6.44 20.41 -14.50
CA ASN A 147 -7.18 21.29 -13.61
C ASN A 147 -7.81 20.54 -12.43
N ALA A 148 -8.38 19.35 -12.68
CA ALA A 148 -9.00 18.50 -11.66
C ALA A 148 -8.00 17.82 -10.70
N MET A 149 -6.69 17.88 -10.95
CA MET A 149 -5.69 17.29 -10.04
C MET A 149 -5.72 17.94 -8.66
N VAL A 150 -5.93 17.13 -7.63
CA VAL A 150 -5.87 17.51 -6.21
C VAL A 150 -4.51 17.09 -5.63
N PRO A 151 -3.68 18.04 -5.15
CA PRO A 151 -2.39 17.70 -4.56
C PRO A 151 -2.56 17.22 -3.11
N HIS A 152 -2.01 16.05 -2.79
CA HIS A 152 -1.82 15.59 -1.41
C HIS A 152 -0.38 15.84 -0.98
N VAL A 153 -0.17 16.88 -0.17
CA VAL A 153 1.19 17.37 0.18
C VAL A 153 1.52 17.02 1.63
N ALA A 154 2.63 16.29 1.80
CA ALA A 154 3.22 15.86 3.06
C ALA A 154 2.30 14.96 3.92
N TYR A 155 1.29 15.53 4.57
CA TYR A 155 0.39 14.82 5.47
C TYR A 155 -1.00 15.47 5.52
N PRO A 156 -2.07 14.67 5.71
CA PRO A 156 -3.42 15.16 5.99
C PRO A 156 -3.47 15.83 7.37
N ASP A 157 -4.28 16.89 7.52
CA ASP A 157 -4.35 17.69 8.75
C ASP A 157 -4.92 16.87 9.93
N GLU A 158 -5.68 15.82 9.61
CA GLU A 158 -6.21 14.82 10.51
C GLU A 158 -5.12 14.14 11.36
N LEU A 159 -3.88 14.03 10.84
CA LEU A 159 -2.73 13.51 11.60
C LEU A 159 -2.26 14.45 12.73
N LEU A 160 -2.79 15.66 12.82
CA LEU A 160 -2.54 16.59 13.93
C LEU A 160 -3.56 16.43 15.07
N SER A 161 -4.67 15.70 14.83
CA SER A 161 -5.76 15.53 15.80
C SER A 161 -5.68 14.18 16.51
N ASP A 162 -5.48 14.19 17.83
CA ASP A 162 -5.47 12.96 18.63
C ASP A 162 -6.81 12.22 18.55
N LYS A 163 -7.94 12.96 18.55
CA LYS A 163 -9.29 12.36 18.44
C LYS A 163 -9.47 11.58 17.14
N GLU A 164 -8.98 12.11 16.02
CA GLU A 164 -9.14 11.43 14.72
C GLU A 164 -8.21 10.23 14.60
N ILE A 165 -6.99 10.33 15.14
CA ILE A 165 -6.07 9.20 15.23
C ILE A 165 -6.68 8.09 16.10
N GLU A 166 -7.22 8.42 17.28
CA GLU A 166 -7.88 7.45 18.17
C GLU A 166 -9.06 6.77 17.48
N GLY A 167 -9.89 7.53 16.75
CA GLY A 167 -11.01 7.00 15.97
C GLY A 167 -10.61 5.93 14.95
N VAL A 168 -9.42 6.06 14.31
CA VAL A 168 -8.91 5.05 13.36
C VAL A 168 -8.63 3.70 14.05
N PHE A 169 -8.29 3.72 15.33
CA PHE A 169 -7.96 2.51 16.09
C PHE A 169 -9.11 2.01 16.98
N GLU A 170 -10.31 2.59 16.87
CA GLU A 170 -11.49 2.05 17.53
C GLU A 170 -11.78 0.63 17.06
N GLY A 171 -11.87 -0.32 18.00
CA GLY A 171 -12.11 -1.74 17.71
C GLY A 171 -10.85 -2.61 17.61
N VAL A 172 -9.66 -2.01 17.69
CA VAL A 172 -8.39 -2.72 17.87
C VAL A 172 -8.15 -2.92 19.37
N SER A 173 -8.91 -3.82 20.01
CA SER A 173 -8.64 -4.33 21.37
C SER A 173 -8.64 -5.85 21.45
#